data_AF-A0AB35R6T5-F1
#
_entry.id   AF-A0AB35R6T5-F1
#
_cell.length_a   1.000
_cell.length_b   1.000
_cell.length_c   1.000
_cell.angle_alpha   90.00
_cell.angle_beta   90.00
_cell.angle_gamma   90.00
#
_symmetry.space_group_name_H-M   'P 1'
#
loop_
_entity.id
_entity.type
_entity.pdbx_description
1 polymer ?
#
loop_
_entity_poly.entity_id
_entity_poly.type
_entity_poly.pdbx_seq_one_letter_code
_entity_poly.pdbx_strand_id
1 'polypeptide(L)'
;MSHDNAISLALAASSTASADPLASSTHLPPARFFEDGTALNRLLLEAPYMARCSDDKTATRVRPREYALRYPYMQVNRPGMVSWLVFDLDHANALAWDDAGLPAPNLMVRNRKSGHSQLFYAVPSVCTTENARAKPIQYMKAIYAAFAARLDADVDYHGGPVAKTPGHPWWETTEFHSHVYELGELASAVELTVKPWATGPKLDQVSHSRHCILFEQLRYFAYSIVNRERELGSFESFMRSLDAYAYNHNSFLKQGFSENLPLSSIRATVKSVGRWTWDRYTGDRRCHRGAMQLDGSLSLTERQSLAARRTHELRHKATESKIRAACRQLQDQGKALVRSAIAALAGVSASTVARYAHILSEVTKPATVSVLKVSADAMPTVTPGDQAAPREAVQCLKKQALTDRAQGVSYAVHQIPAVPQGPQAGESLTTEHEDGS
;
A
#
# COMPACT_ATOMS: atom_id res chain seq x y z
N MET A 1 -61.26 -11.10 25.71
CA MET A 1 -61.41 -9.69 26.11
C MET A 1 -60.07 -9.25 26.67
N SER A 2 -59.30 -8.56 25.84
CA SER A 2 -57.92 -8.11 26.11
C SER A 2 -57.98 -6.85 26.95
N HIS A 3 -57.16 -6.76 28.00
CA HIS A 3 -56.98 -5.51 28.75
C HIS A 3 -55.68 -4.86 28.30
N ASP A 4 -55.82 -3.92 27.37
CA ASP A 4 -54.81 -2.94 27.01
C ASP A 4 -54.75 -1.87 28.11
N ASN A 5 -53.57 -1.70 28.70
CA ASN A 5 -53.29 -0.65 29.67
C ASN A 5 -52.58 0.49 28.93
N ALA A 6 -53.34 1.52 28.56
CA ALA A 6 -52.83 2.73 27.93
C ALA A 6 -52.28 3.70 28.99
N ILE A 7 -50.97 3.94 28.95
CA ILE A 7 -50.29 4.96 29.75
C ILE A 7 -50.35 6.29 28.99
N SER A 8 -51.01 7.29 29.58
CA SER A 8 -51.04 8.68 29.10
C SER A 8 -49.73 9.41 29.41
N LEU A 9 -49.25 10.16 28.40
CA LEU A 9 -48.17 11.14 28.49
C LEU A 9 -48.53 12.28 29.45
N ALA A 10 -47.62 12.61 30.35
CA ALA A 10 -47.49 13.96 30.91
C ALA A 10 -46.01 14.37 30.93
N LEU A 11 -45.71 15.47 30.23
CA LEU A 11 -44.42 16.14 30.24
C LEU A 11 -44.12 16.70 31.65
N ALA A 12 -42.97 16.34 32.19
CA ALA A 12 -42.29 17.13 33.21
C ALA A 12 -40.82 17.23 32.83
N ALA A 13 -40.38 18.46 32.52
CA ALA A 13 -38.99 18.81 32.34
C ALA A 13 -38.25 18.64 33.68
N SER A 14 -37.16 17.88 33.68
CA SER A 14 -36.15 17.96 34.74
C SER A 14 -34.79 17.62 34.15
N SER A 15 -33.96 18.65 34.08
CA SER A 15 -32.52 18.62 33.91
C SER A 15 -31.87 17.65 34.89
N THR A 16 -31.05 16.73 34.38
CA THR A 16 -29.74 16.33 34.92
C THR A 16 -29.29 15.13 34.08
N ALA A 17 -28.65 15.41 32.94
CA ALA A 17 -27.86 14.40 32.27
C ALA A 17 -26.70 14.06 33.22
N SER A 18 -26.77 12.88 33.84
CA SER A 18 -25.69 12.31 34.62
C SER A 18 -24.49 12.10 33.69
N ALA A 19 -23.55 13.04 33.72
CA ALA A 19 -22.27 12.91 33.07
C ALA A 19 -21.53 11.72 33.69
N ASP A 20 -21.15 10.78 32.84
CA ASP A 20 -20.34 9.63 33.20
C ASP A 20 -18.93 10.11 33.62
N PRO A 21 -18.50 9.96 34.89
CA PRO A 21 -17.34 10.67 35.43
C PRO A 21 -15.97 10.07 35.02
N LEU A 22 -15.91 9.24 33.96
CA LEU A 22 -14.68 8.51 33.56
C LEU A 22 -14.14 8.82 32.16
N ALA A 23 -14.69 9.80 31.44
CA ALA A 23 -14.11 10.28 30.18
C ALA A 23 -13.18 11.48 30.45
N SER A 24 -11.93 11.21 30.86
CA SER A 24 -10.91 12.27 31.02
C SER A 24 -10.56 12.98 29.70
N SER A 25 -10.96 12.44 28.55
CA SER A 25 -10.79 13.07 27.24
C SER A 25 -12.14 13.51 26.68
N THR A 26 -12.38 14.82 26.73
CA THR A 26 -13.52 15.52 26.12
C THR A 26 -13.36 15.70 24.61
N HIS A 27 -12.27 15.19 24.01
CA HIS A 27 -12.00 15.38 22.60
C HIS A 27 -12.85 14.46 21.73
N LEU A 28 -13.53 15.05 20.73
CA LEU A 28 -14.26 14.33 19.71
C LEU A 28 -13.33 13.97 18.55
N PRO A 29 -13.31 12.70 18.09
CA PRO A 29 -12.49 12.31 16.95
C PRO A 29 -12.79 13.17 15.71
N PRO A 30 -11.78 13.47 14.86
CA PRO A 30 -11.98 14.20 13.62
C PRO A 30 -13.06 13.55 12.74
N ALA A 31 -13.91 14.37 12.09
CA ALA A 31 -14.98 13.89 11.20
C ALA A 31 -14.47 12.96 10.08
N ARG A 32 -13.20 13.13 9.69
CA ARG A 32 -12.46 12.33 8.72
C ARG A 32 -12.44 10.83 9.01
N PHE A 33 -12.60 10.40 10.26
CA PHE A 33 -12.78 8.98 10.61
C PHE A 33 -14.06 8.37 10.02
N PHE A 34 -15.05 9.19 9.73
CA PHE A 34 -16.36 8.80 9.21
C PHE A 34 -16.50 9.12 7.72
N GLU A 35 -15.42 9.56 7.06
CA GLU A 35 -15.37 9.79 5.62
C GLU A 35 -14.82 8.54 4.91
N ASP A 36 -15.67 7.92 4.09
CA ASP A 36 -15.32 6.72 3.35
C ASP A 36 -14.10 6.92 2.44
N GLY A 37 -13.24 5.90 2.38
CA GLY A 37 -12.07 5.92 1.51
C GLY A 37 -10.87 6.73 2.03
N THR A 38 -10.91 7.21 3.28
CA THR A 38 -9.74 7.81 3.96
C THR A 38 -8.94 6.75 4.73
N ALA A 39 -7.66 7.03 5.00
CA ALA A 39 -6.84 6.12 5.79
C ALA A 39 -7.28 6.05 7.27
N LEU A 40 -7.84 7.15 7.81
CA LEU A 40 -8.40 7.19 9.16
C LEU A 40 -9.70 6.39 9.28
N ASN A 41 -10.58 6.47 8.28
CA ASN A 41 -11.76 5.61 8.23
C ASN A 41 -11.39 4.12 8.21
N ARG A 42 -10.38 3.75 7.42
CA ARG A 42 -9.83 2.39 7.47
C ARG A 42 -9.33 2.01 8.86
N LEU A 43 -8.65 2.91 9.57
CA LEU A 43 -8.19 2.62 10.94
C LEU A 43 -9.36 2.29 11.86
N LEU A 44 -10.47 3.03 11.77
CA LEU A 44 -11.68 2.74 12.54
C LEU A 44 -12.26 1.36 12.15
N LEU A 45 -12.37 1.05 10.86
CA LEU A 45 -12.91 -0.22 10.38
C LEU A 45 -12.05 -1.43 10.78
N GLU A 46 -10.72 -1.26 10.74
CA GLU A 46 -9.74 -2.33 10.98
C GLU A 46 -9.33 -2.47 12.45
N ALA A 47 -9.70 -1.52 13.31
CA ALA A 47 -9.54 -1.64 14.76
C ALA A 47 -10.48 -2.72 15.35
N PRO A 48 -10.11 -3.35 16.49
CA PRO A 48 -11.00 -4.24 17.21
C PRO A 48 -12.31 -3.54 17.60
N TYR A 49 -13.43 -4.27 17.55
CA TYR A 49 -14.73 -3.73 18.02
C TYR A 49 -14.60 -3.19 19.46
N MET A 50 -13.96 -3.97 20.33
CA MET A 50 -13.51 -3.55 21.66
C MET A 50 -11.99 -3.40 21.66
N ALA A 51 -11.52 -2.18 21.40
CA ALA A 51 -10.10 -1.86 21.30
C ALA A 51 -9.51 -1.55 22.68
N ARG A 52 -8.28 -2.00 22.92
CA ARG A 52 -7.48 -1.53 24.05
C ARG A 52 -7.11 -0.06 23.82
N CYS A 53 -7.13 0.75 24.87
CA CYS A 53 -6.75 2.16 24.83
C CYS A 53 -6.24 2.66 26.18
N SER A 54 -5.46 3.72 26.17
CA SER A 54 -4.87 4.30 27.40
C SER A 54 -4.36 5.71 27.17
N ASP A 55 -4.22 6.45 28.28
CA ASP A 55 -3.59 7.77 28.31
C ASP A 55 -2.05 7.69 28.18
N ASP A 56 -1.48 6.50 28.42
CA ASP A 56 -0.05 6.16 28.33
C ASP A 56 0.16 4.86 27.50
N LYS A 57 1.37 4.29 27.50
CA LYS A 57 1.68 3.06 26.75
C LYS A 57 1.14 1.76 27.39
N THR A 58 0.41 1.81 28.50
CA THR A 58 0.08 0.63 29.34
C THR A 58 -1.13 -0.18 28.87
N ALA A 59 -1.92 0.31 27.91
CA ALA A 59 -3.07 -0.39 27.31
C ALA A 59 -4.14 -0.88 28.32
N THR A 60 -4.31 -0.16 29.44
CA THR A 60 -5.14 -0.53 30.60
C THR A 60 -6.64 -0.60 30.35
N ARG A 61 -7.20 0.18 29.42
CA ARG A 61 -8.65 0.27 29.20
C ARG A 61 -9.08 -0.50 27.96
N VAL A 62 -10.31 -1.01 27.97
CA VAL A 62 -10.97 -1.60 26.78
C VAL A 62 -12.26 -0.83 26.53
N ARG A 63 -12.45 -0.32 25.32
CA ARG A 63 -13.60 0.50 24.92
C ARG A 63 -14.03 0.17 23.49
N PRO A 64 -15.29 0.45 23.11
CA PRO A 64 -15.67 0.42 21.71
C PRO A 64 -14.73 1.32 20.90
N ARG A 65 -14.32 0.88 19.71
CA ARG A 65 -13.32 1.58 18.88
C ARG A 65 -13.61 3.07 18.66
N GLU A 66 -14.88 3.46 18.53
CA GLU A 66 -15.31 4.85 18.36
C GLU A 66 -14.96 5.72 19.57
N TYR A 67 -14.94 5.13 20.77
CA TYR A 67 -14.52 5.76 22.02
C TYR A 67 -13.01 5.64 22.24
N ALA A 68 -12.38 4.55 21.80
CA ALA A 68 -10.94 4.35 21.89
C ALA A 68 -10.15 5.46 21.16
N LEU A 69 -10.70 6.02 20.08
CA LEU A 69 -10.15 7.17 19.34
C LEU A 69 -9.92 8.42 20.20
N ARG A 70 -10.59 8.53 21.36
CA ARG A 70 -10.44 9.67 22.28
C ARG A 70 -9.19 9.57 23.15
N TYR A 71 -8.47 8.46 23.10
CA TYR A 71 -7.26 8.22 23.87
C TYR A 71 -6.02 8.38 22.99
N PRO A 72 -4.89 8.86 23.55
CA PRO A 72 -3.65 9.03 22.80
C PRO A 72 -3.04 7.70 22.33
N TYR A 73 -3.30 6.59 23.02
CA TYR A 73 -2.87 5.28 22.59
C TYR A 73 -4.06 4.34 22.40
N MET A 74 -4.07 3.60 21.29
CA MET A 74 -5.11 2.62 20.99
C MET A 74 -4.58 1.40 20.24
N GLN A 75 -5.30 0.29 20.34
CA GLN A 75 -5.08 -0.90 19.54
C GLN A 75 -5.60 -0.69 18.12
N VAL A 76 -4.72 -0.78 17.13
CA VAL A 76 -5.04 -0.51 15.72
C VAL A 76 -5.32 -1.76 14.89
N ASN A 77 -4.80 -2.92 15.30
CA ASN A 77 -4.99 -4.21 14.63
C ASN A 77 -5.90 -5.12 15.47
N ARG A 78 -6.84 -5.81 14.81
CA ARG A 78 -7.68 -6.83 15.45
C ARG A 78 -6.84 -7.99 16.00
N PRO A 79 -7.27 -8.65 17.10
CA PRO A 79 -6.64 -9.89 17.53
C PRO A 79 -6.61 -10.92 16.39
N GLY A 80 -5.43 -11.50 16.13
CA GLY A 80 -5.26 -12.50 15.09
C GLY A 80 -5.32 -11.98 13.64
N MET A 81 -5.32 -10.66 13.43
CA MET A 81 -5.29 -10.06 12.08
C MET A 81 -4.36 -8.84 12.06
N VAL A 82 -3.47 -8.77 11.08
CA VAL A 82 -2.61 -7.59 10.86
C VAL A 82 -3.07 -6.88 9.61
N SER A 83 -3.67 -5.70 9.80
CA SER A 83 -4.17 -4.82 8.73
C SER A 83 -3.28 -3.60 8.54
N TRP A 84 -2.47 -3.28 9.55
CA TRP A 84 -1.53 -2.18 9.59
C TRP A 84 -0.14 -2.68 10.00
N LEU A 85 0.87 -2.39 9.18
CA LEU A 85 2.27 -2.48 9.60
C LEU A 85 2.65 -1.13 10.21
N VAL A 86 3.01 -1.14 11.49
CA VAL A 86 3.32 0.08 12.25
C VAL A 86 4.79 0.06 12.61
N PHE A 87 5.53 1.10 12.22
CA PHE A 87 6.95 1.25 12.50
C PHE A 87 7.16 2.45 13.43
N ASP A 88 7.74 2.24 14.62
CA ASP A 88 8.10 3.34 15.53
C ASP A 88 9.52 3.81 15.24
N LEU A 89 9.65 5.10 14.96
CA LEU A 89 10.92 5.76 14.64
C LEU A 89 11.35 6.58 15.85
N ASP A 90 12.41 6.13 16.51
CA ASP A 90 13.00 6.77 17.69
C ASP A 90 14.00 7.88 17.35
N HIS A 91 13.96 8.39 16.12
CA HIS A 91 14.75 9.53 15.68
C HIS A 91 13.86 10.68 15.19
N ALA A 92 14.41 11.91 15.16
CA ALA A 92 13.65 13.10 14.78
C ALA A 92 13.27 13.18 13.29
N ASN A 93 13.88 12.34 12.44
CA ASN A 93 13.58 12.31 11.01
C ASN A 93 12.27 11.58 10.70
N ALA A 94 11.15 12.29 10.80
CA ALA A 94 9.83 11.73 10.49
C ALA A 94 9.64 11.36 8.99
N LEU A 95 10.53 11.82 8.10
CA LEU A 95 10.50 11.53 6.67
C LEU A 95 11.57 10.50 6.24
N ALA A 96 12.11 9.72 7.18
CA ALA A 96 13.12 8.70 6.89
C ALA A 96 12.71 7.70 5.79
N TRP A 97 11.41 7.48 5.59
CA TRP A 97 10.91 6.66 4.49
C TRP A 97 11.22 7.26 3.11
N ASP A 98 11.20 8.58 2.98
CA ASP A 98 11.48 9.30 1.72
C ASP A 98 12.97 9.23 1.40
N ASP A 99 13.82 9.45 2.40
CA ASP A 99 15.28 9.33 2.31
C ASP A 99 15.71 7.89 1.99
N ALA A 100 15.02 6.89 2.56
CA ALA A 100 15.25 5.48 2.29
C ALA A 100 14.66 5.00 0.93
N GLY A 101 13.99 5.89 0.18
CA GLY A 101 13.36 5.55 -1.10
C GLY A 101 12.21 4.54 -0.98
N LEU A 102 11.61 4.43 0.20
CA LEU A 102 10.47 3.56 0.47
C LEU A 102 9.18 4.18 -0.06
N PRO A 103 8.13 3.37 -0.33
CA PRO A 103 6.80 3.89 -0.63
C PRO A 103 6.32 4.79 0.50
N ALA A 104 5.50 5.79 0.18
CA ALA A 104 4.91 6.66 1.17
C ALA A 104 4.04 5.86 2.16
N PRO A 105 4.09 6.14 3.47
CA PRO A 105 3.16 5.55 4.42
C PRO A 105 1.76 6.12 4.20
N ASN A 106 0.73 5.44 4.66
CA ASN A 106 -0.63 5.97 4.66
C ASN A 106 -0.80 7.08 5.70
N LEU A 107 -0.27 6.85 6.91
CA LEU A 107 -0.32 7.79 8.02
C LEU A 107 1.06 7.93 8.65
N MET A 108 1.39 9.14 9.09
CA MET A 108 2.53 9.45 9.94
C MET A 108 2.02 10.16 11.18
N VAL A 109 2.35 9.64 12.36
CA VAL A 109 1.90 10.15 13.65
C VAL A 109 3.11 10.58 14.46
N ARG A 110 3.34 11.88 14.57
CA ARG A 110 4.54 12.47 15.16
C ARG A 110 4.28 13.03 16.56
N ASN A 111 5.21 12.76 17.48
CA ASN A 111 5.29 13.46 18.75
C ASN A 111 6.00 14.81 18.56
N ARG A 112 5.33 15.90 18.92
CA ARG A 112 5.84 17.28 18.78
C ARG A 112 7.06 17.56 19.65
N LYS A 113 7.14 16.92 20.82
CA LYS A 113 8.21 17.18 21.80
C LYS A 113 9.49 16.43 21.44
N SER A 114 9.39 15.12 21.26
CA SER A 114 10.58 14.27 21.00
C SER A 114 10.95 14.17 19.53
N GLY A 115 10.03 14.48 18.61
CA GLY A 115 10.22 14.25 17.18
C GLY A 115 9.98 12.80 16.72
N HIS A 116 9.90 11.84 17.66
CA HIS A 116 9.63 10.43 17.35
C HIS A 116 8.28 10.25 16.65
N SER A 117 8.23 9.39 15.65
CA SER A 117 7.06 9.23 14.80
C SER A 117 6.73 7.77 14.56
N GLN A 118 5.44 7.46 14.44
CA GLN A 118 4.99 6.15 13.97
C GLN A 118 4.51 6.25 12.53
N LEU A 119 5.00 5.37 11.67
CA LEU A 119 4.56 5.22 10.29
C LEU A 119 3.59 4.04 10.18
N PHE A 120 2.51 4.24 9.44
CA PHE A 120 1.47 3.24 9.23
C PHE A 120 1.38 2.89 7.75
N TYR A 121 1.57 1.61 7.42
CA TYR A 121 1.33 1.06 6.09
C TYR A 121 0.11 0.15 6.13
N ALA A 122 -0.92 0.49 5.33
CA ALA A 122 -2.12 -0.31 5.16
C ALA A 122 -1.81 -1.51 4.27
N VAL A 123 -2.10 -2.72 4.74
CA VAL A 123 -1.96 -3.96 3.97
C VAL A 123 -3.26 -4.77 4.00
N PRO A 124 -3.54 -5.63 3.00
CA PRO A 124 -4.61 -6.61 3.11
C PRO A 124 -4.46 -7.40 4.41
N SER A 125 -5.55 -7.57 5.14
CA SER A 125 -5.52 -8.20 6.47
C SER A 125 -4.89 -9.59 6.41
N VAL A 126 -3.74 -9.76 7.08
CA VAL A 126 -3.06 -11.04 7.21
C VAL A 126 -3.52 -11.73 8.48
N CYS A 127 -4.14 -12.91 8.35
CA CYS A 127 -4.52 -13.72 9.50
C CYS A 127 -3.27 -14.27 10.19
N THR A 128 -3.19 -14.08 11.51
CA THR A 128 -2.08 -14.50 12.39
C THR A 128 -2.53 -15.44 13.50
N THR A 129 -3.75 -15.98 13.41
CA THR A 129 -4.25 -17.02 14.31
C THR A 129 -3.48 -18.34 14.13
N GLU A 130 -3.63 -19.28 15.07
CA GLU A 130 -2.96 -20.58 15.04
C GLU A 130 -3.31 -21.40 13.78
N ASN A 131 -4.53 -21.22 13.24
CA ASN A 131 -4.99 -21.90 12.03
C ASN A 131 -4.57 -21.19 10.72
N ALA A 132 -3.84 -20.09 10.82
CA ALA A 132 -3.46 -19.31 9.65
C ALA A 132 -2.33 -19.98 8.86
N ARG A 133 -2.27 -19.66 7.56
CA ARG A 133 -1.21 -20.16 6.68
C ARG A 133 0.13 -19.52 7.07
N ALA A 134 1.13 -20.34 7.37
CA ALA A 134 2.46 -19.87 7.74
C ALA A 134 3.13 -18.99 6.67
N LYS A 135 2.88 -19.23 5.39
CA LYS A 135 3.54 -18.53 4.27
C LYS A 135 3.24 -17.02 4.23
N PRO A 136 1.96 -16.56 4.21
CA PRO A 136 1.65 -15.12 4.33
C PRO A 136 2.23 -14.47 5.58
N ILE A 137 2.21 -15.17 6.72
CA ILE A 137 2.75 -14.64 7.99
C ILE A 137 4.26 -14.43 7.88
N GLN A 138 5.00 -15.43 7.41
CA GLN A 138 6.45 -15.33 7.21
C GLN A 138 6.80 -14.25 6.20
N TYR A 139 6.03 -14.14 5.12
CA TYR A 139 6.26 -13.12 4.10
C TYR A 139 6.05 -11.70 4.64
N MET A 140 4.94 -11.47 5.35
CA MET A 140 4.66 -10.22 6.04
C MET A 140 5.75 -9.88 7.07
N LYS A 141 6.18 -10.85 7.89
CA LYS A 141 7.26 -10.67 8.87
C LYS A 141 8.60 -10.32 8.21
N ALA A 142 8.93 -10.94 7.08
CA ALA A 142 10.14 -10.63 6.32
C ALA A 142 10.10 -9.21 5.76
N ILE A 143 8.96 -8.78 5.20
CA ILE A 143 8.76 -7.40 4.74
C ILE A 143 8.90 -6.44 5.92
N TYR A 144 8.27 -6.73 7.07
CA TYR A 144 8.37 -5.92 8.27
C TYR A 144 9.82 -5.74 8.71
N ALA A 145 10.58 -6.84 8.84
CA ALA A 145 11.98 -6.78 9.24
C ALA A 145 12.83 -5.95 8.26
N ALA A 146 12.60 -6.12 6.95
CA ALA A 146 13.34 -5.36 5.94
C ALA A 146 12.98 -3.86 5.94
N PHE A 147 11.71 -3.50 6.16
CA PHE A 147 11.30 -2.11 6.33
C PHE A 147 11.88 -1.50 7.61
N ALA A 148 11.81 -2.22 8.74
CA ALA A 148 12.35 -1.76 10.01
C ALA A 148 13.85 -1.46 9.90
N ALA A 149 14.63 -2.34 9.25
CA ALA A 149 16.05 -2.13 9.01
C ALA A 149 16.34 -0.92 8.08
N ARG A 150 15.49 -0.67 7.08
CA ARG A 150 15.65 0.49 6.17
C ARG A 150 15.25 1.81 6.81
N LEU A 151 14.33 1.77 7.75
CA LEU A 151 13.82 2.93 8.48
C LEU A 151 14.58 3.24 9.77
N ASP A 152 15.53 2.38 10.18
CA ASP A 152 16.14 2.43 11.51
C ASP A 152 15.08 2.45 12.63
N ALA A 153 14.03 1.64 12.44
CA ALA A 153 12.90 1.53 13.36
C ALA A 153 13.21 0.56 14.50
N ASP A 154 12.52 0.75 15.64
CA ASP A 154 12.62 -0.16 16.78
C ASP A 154 12.22 -1.60 16.37
N VAL A 155 13.19 -2.51 16.47
CA VAL A 155 13.04 -3.92 16.09
C VAL A 155 12.22 -4.71 17.12
N ASP A 156 12.25 -4.27 18.38
CA ASP A 156 11.51 -4.87 19.49
C ASP A 156 10.04 -4.40 19.49
N TYR A 157 9.73 -3.34 18.75
CA TYR A 157 8.37 -2.93 18.48
C TYR A 157 7.70 -3.90 17.49
N HIS A 158 7.10 -4.97 18.00
CA HIS A 158 6.30 -5.91 17.20
C HIS A 158 4.85 -5.46 17.00
N GLY A 159 4.64 -4.15 16.83
CA GLY A 159 3.30 -3.55 16.72
C GLY A 159 2.60 -3.27 18.05
N GLY A 160 3.22 -3.60 19.19
CA GLY A 160 2.75 -3.33 20.55
C GLY A 160 1.30 -3.78 20.87
N PRO A 161 0.85 -3.75 22.12
CA PRO A 161 -0.58 -3.87 22.40
C PRO A 161 -1.38 -2.64 21.92
N VAL A 162 -0.72 -1.48 21.83
CA VAL A 162 -1.28 -0.19 21.41
C VAL A 162 -0.25 0.62 20.61
N ALA A 163 -0.74 1.46 19.69
CA ALA A 163 0.03 2.43 18.92
C ALA A 163 -0.45 3.86 19.24
N LYS A 164 0.29 4.89 18.81
CA LYS A 164 -0.16 6.29 18.85
C LYS A 164 -1.42 6.40 18.00
N THR A 165 -2.52 6.86 18.58
CA THR A 165 -3.81 7.02 17.90
C THR A 165 -3.74 8.10 16.81
N PRO A 166 -3.80 7.76 15.51
CA PRO A 166 -3.80 8.79 14.46
C PRO A 166 -5.00 9.74 14.62
N GLY A 167 -4.85 11.02 14.32
CA GLY A 167 -5.90 12.03 14.44
C GLY A 167 -6.22 12.48 15.88
N HIS A 168 -5.55 11.92 16.90
CA HIS A 168 -5.66 12.40 18.28
C HIS A 168 -4.88 13.72 18.48
N PRO A 169 -5.41 14.72 19.21
CA PRO A 169 -4.77 16.04 19.37
C PRO A 169 -3.40 16.05 20.01
N TRP A 170 -3.06 14.99 20.73
CA TRP A 170 -1.73 14.84 21.33
C TRP A 170 -0.64 14.67 20.26
N TRP A 171 -1.02 14.09 19.11
CA TRP A 171 -0.10 13.77 18.03
C TRP A 171 -0.35 14.63 16.81
N GLU A 172 0.72 14.99 16.13
CA GLU A 172 0.61 15.59 14.80
C GLU A 172 0.45 14.47 13.77
N THR A 173 -0.71 14.41 13.11
CA THR A 173 -1.02 13.34 12.15
C THR A 173 -1.02 13.88 10.74
N THR A 174 -0.22 13.26 9.87
CA THR A 174 -0.24 13.49 8.43
C THR A 174 -0.77 12.25 7.73
N GLU A 175 -1.85 12.39 6.99
CA GLU A 175 -2.37 11.38 6.07
C GLU A 175 -1.86 11.66 4.67
N PHE A 176 -1.25 10.67 4.01
CA PHE A 176 -0.73 10.83 2.64
C PHE A 176 -1.69 10.28 1.59
N HIS A 177 -2.27 9.10 1.83
CA HIS A 177 -3.22 8.43 0.94
C HIS A 177 -3.91 7.24 1.63
N SER A 178 -4.97 6.72 1.00
CA SER A 178 -5.73 5.56 1.46
C SER A 178 -5.42 4.24 0.74
N HIS A 179 -4.44 4.24 -0.18
CA HIS A 179 -4.01 3.02 -0.90
C HIS A 179 -3.66 1.87 0.05
N VAL A 180 -4.17 0.67 -0.24
CA VAL A 180 -3.85 -0.55 0.51
C VAL A 180 -2.77 -1.30 -0.24
N TYR A 181 -1.59 -1.37 0.35
CA TYR A 181 -0.41 -1.98 -0.26
C TYR A 181 -0.50 -3.50 -0.24
N GLU A 182 -0.47 -4.10 -1.43
CA GLU A 182 -0.22 -5.53 -1.53
C GLU A 182 1.16 -5.87 -0.93
N LEU A 183 1.28 -7.02 -0.26
CA LEU A 183 2.57 -7.43 0.32
C LEU A 183 3.68 -7.51 -0.74
N GLY A 184 3.33 -7.91 -1.97
CA GLY A 184 4.23 -7.92 -3.12
C GLY A 184 4.71 -6.53 -3.54
N GLU A 185 3.88 -5.51 -3.36
CA GLU A 185 4.22 -4.12 -3.65
C GLU A 185 5.27 -3.61 -2.65
N LEU A 186 5.04 -3.80 -1.35
CA LEU A 186 6.01 -3.45 -0.31
C LEU A 186 7.33 -4.22 -0.47
N ALA A 187 7.24 -5.52 -0.74
CA ALA A 187 8.42 -6.35 -0.96
C ALA A 187 9.27 -5.89 -2.16
N SER A 188 8.69 -5.23 -3.15
CA SER A 188 9.47 -4.70 -4.28
C SER A 188 10.37 -3.52 -3.88
N ALA A 189 10.08 -2.86 -2.76
CA ALA A 189 10.81 -1.72 -2.24
C ALA A 189 11.97 -2.09 -1.31
N VAL A 190 12.13 -3.37 -0.93
CA VAL A 190 13.15 -3.81 0.04
C VAL A 190 13.79 -5.14 -0.35
N GLU A 191 15.01 -5.37 0.13
CA GLU A 191 15.66 -6.67 -0.03
C GLU A 191 15.18 -7.61 1.08
N LEU A 192 14.55 -8.72 0.70
CA LEU A 192 14.16 -9.74 1.65
C LEU A 192 15.31 -10.74 1.81
N THR A 193 15.83 -10.86 3.03
CA THR A 193 16.80 -11.90 3.42
C THR A 193 16.25 -13.30 3.21
N VAL A 194 14.92 -13.46 3.31
CA VAL A 194 14.24 -14.70 2.96
C VAL A 194 13.81 -14.62 1.50
N LYS A 195 14.40 -15.43 0.62
CA LYS A 195 13.79 -15.73 -0.68
C LYS A 195 12.49 -16.47 -0.38
N PRO A 196 11.30 -15.82 -0.50
CA PRO A 196 10.11 -16.31 0.19
C PRO A 196 9.64 -17.66 -0.36
N TRP A 197 10.08 -17.98 -1.59
CA TRP A 197 9.82 -19.24 -2.25
C TRP A 197 11.06 -19.63 -3.03
N ALA A 198 11.74 -20.71 -2.61
CA ALA A 198 12.61 -21.43 -3.53
C ALA A 198 11.71 -21.99 -4.64
N THR A 199 11.74 -21.36 -5.82
CA THR A 199 11.00 -21.79 -7.02
C THR A 199 11.73 -22.93 -7.74
N GLY A 200 12.57 -23.67 -7.02
CA GLY A 200 13.35 -24.79 -7.55
C GLY A 200 12.83 -26.13 -7.00
N PRO A 201 13.13 -27.24 -7.70
CA PRO A 201 12.85 -28.57 -7.21
C PRO A 201 13.57 -28.79 -5.87
N LYS A 202 12.84 -29.21 -4.84
CA LYS A 202 13.39 -29.53 -3.51
C LYS A 202 13.92 -30.96 -3.51
N LEU A 203 14.96 -31.21 -4.29
CA LEU A 203 15.50 -32.54 -4.52
C LEU A 203 15.99 -33.20 -3.22
N ASP A 204 16.52 -32.41 -2.28
CA ASP A 204 17.03 -32.91 -0.99
C ASP A 204 15.95 -33.58 -0.14
N GLN A 205 14.70 -33.11 -0.22
CA GLN A 205 13.56 -33.66 0.52
C GLN A 205 13.01 -34.96 -0.08
N VAL A 206 13.38 -35.24 -1.33
CA VAL A 206 12.81 -36.30 -2.17
C VAL A 206 13.89 -37.32 -2.59
N SER A 207 15.10 -37.15 -2.08
CA SER A 207 16.35 -37.84 -2.43
C SER A 207 16.31 -39.38 -2.37
N HIS A 208 15.30 -39.97 -1.76
CA HIS A 208 15.18 -41.43 -1.59
C HIS A 208 14.34 -42.12 -2.68
N SER A 209 13.57 -41.39 -3.49
CA SER A 209 12.65 -41.98 -4.48
C SER A 209 12.93 -41.49 -5.90
N ARG A 210 13.38 -42.41 -6.77
CA ARG A 210 13.61 -42.16 -8.20
C ARG A 210 12.40 -41.52 -8.90
N HIS A 211 11.21 -42.04 -8.61
CA HIS A 211 9.97 -41.52 -9.19
C HIS A 211 9.67 -40.10 -8.73
N CYS A 212 9.82 -39.82 -7.43
CA CYS A 212 9.53 -38.51 -6.90
C CYS A 212 10.59 -37.48 -7.34
N ILE A 213 11.86 -37.88 -7.47
CA ILE A 213 12.93 -37.05 -8.05
C ILE A 213 12.59 -36.70 -9.50
N LEU A 214 12.28 -37.69 -10.34
CA LEU A 214 11.92 -37.45 -11.75
C LEU A 214 10.69 -36.55 -11.85
N PHE A 215 9.67 -36.81 -11.04
CA PHE A 215 8.45 -36.00 -11.00
C PHE A 215 8.73 -34.54 -10.63
N GLU A 216 9.52 -34.29 -9.58
CA GLU A 216 9.91 -32.94 -9.16
C GLU A 216 10.69 -32.22 -10.26
N GLN A 217 11.69 -32.85 -10.86
CA GLN A 217 12.45 -32.26 -11.97
C GLN A 217 11.53 -31.94 -13.17
N LEU A 218 10.72 -32.91 -13.56
CA LEU A 218 9.87 -32.82 -14.74
C LEU A 218 8.76 -31.77 -14.60
N ARG A 219 8.13 -31.65 -13.42
CA ARG A 219 7.08 -30.65 -13.20
C ARG A 219 7.61 -29.22 -13.26
N TYR A 220 8.80 -28.95 -12.70
CA TYR A 220 9.40 -27.60 -12.79
C TYR A 220 9.82 -27.28 -14.23
N PHE A 221 10.37 -28.24 -14.96
CA PHE A 221 10.65 -28.08 -16.39
C PHE A 221 9.36 -27.79 -17.17
N ALA A 222 8.28 -28.53 -16.91
CA ALA A 222 6.98 -28.32 -17.53
C ALA A 222 6.42 -26.91 -17.28
N TYR A 223 6.44 -26.44 -16.02
CA TYR A 223 6.04 -25.08 -15.65
C TYR A 223 6.84 -24.01 -16.38
N SER A 224 8.10 -24.31 -16.68
CA SER A 224 9.02 -23.39 -17.31
C SER A 224 8.72 -23.17 -18.79
N ILE A 225 8.15 -24.14 -19.50
CA ILE A 225 7.93 -24.08 -20.96
C ILE A 225 6.45 -23.98 -21.36
N VAL A 226 5.50 -24.36 -20.49
CA VAL A 226 4.08 -24.53 -20.86
C VAL A 226 3.45 -23.27 -21.46
N ASN A 227 3.72 -22.08 -20.93
CA ASN A 227 3.13 -20.85 -21.46
C ASN A 227 3.66 -20.54 -22.87
N ARG A 228 4.97 -20.72 -23.11
CA ARG A 228 5.56 -20.58 -24.43
C ARG A 228 4.97 -21.57 -25.42
N GLU A 229 4.81 -22.83 -25.03
CA GLU A 229 4.24 -23.87 -25.90
C GLU A 229 2.75 -23.66 -26.17
N ARG A 230 1.99 -23.06 -25.24
CA ARG A 230 0.60 -22.65 -25.50
C ARG A 230 0.49 -21.48 -26.49
N GLU A 231 1.47 -20.57 -26.46
CA GLU A 231 1.49 -19.39 -27.33
C GLU A 231 2.03 -19.69 -28.73
N LEU A 232 3.11 -20.47 -28.83
CA LEU A 232 3.89 -20.67 -30.06
C LEU A 232 3.85 -22.11 -30.59
N GLY A 233 3.37 -23.07 -29.79
CA GLY A 233 3.46 -24.50 -30.07
C GLY A 233 2.11 -25.21 -29.98
N SER A 234 2.16 -26.48 -29.59
CA SER A 234 0.98 -27.32 -29.38
C SER A 234 1.15 -28.23 -28.16
N PHE A 235 0.07 -28.87 -27.73
CA PHE A 235 0.15 -29.88 -26.68
C PHE A 235 1.11 -31.02 -27.05
N GLU A 236 1.19 -31.38 -28.34
CA GLU A 236 2.07 -32.44 -28.81
C GLU A 236 3.56 -32.03 -28.75
N SER A 237 3.90 -30.80 -29.13
CA SER A 237 5.28 -30.29 -29.03
C SER A 237 5.73 -30.19 -27.57
N PHE A 238 4.82 -29.76 -26.69
CA PHE A 238 5.02 -29.73 -25.25
C PHE A 238 5.28 -31.14 -24.69
N MET A 239 4.42 -32.11 -24.99
CA MET A 239 4.58 -33.50 -24.54
C MET A 239 5.89 -34.12 -25.03
N ARG A 240 6.26 -33.89 -26.29
CA ARG A 240 7.54 -34.36 -26.85
C ARG A 240 8.75 -33.78 -26.12
N SER A 241 8.68 -32.50 -25.74
CA SER A 241 9.72 -31.82 -24.95
C SER A 241 9.83 -32.43 -23.55
N LEU A 242 8.70 -32.75 -22.91
CA LEU A 242 8.68 -33.42 -21.61
C LEU A 242 9.24 -34.84 -21.67
N ASP A 243 8.87 -35.61 -22.69
CA ASP A 243 9.42 -36.95 -22.92
C ASP A 243 10.94 -36.86 -23.04
N ALA A 244 11.46 -36.06 -23.96
CA ALA A 244 12.91 -35.91 -24.17
C ALA A 244 13.64 -35.52 -22.87
N TYR A 245 13.08 -34.59 -22.09
CA TYR A 245 13.63 -34.19 -20.80
C TYR A 245 13.66 -35.36 -19.81
N ALA A 246 12.56 -36.10 -19.67
CA ALA A 246 12.44 -37.21 -18.74
C ALA A 246 13.34 -38.40 -19.11
N TYR A 247 13.49 -38.70 -20.40
CA TYR A 247 14.44 -39.72 -20.88
C TYR A 247 15.89 -39.34 -20.54
N ASN A 248 16.28 -38.09 -20.78
CA ASN A 248 17.64 -37.62 -20.50
C ASN A 248 17.95 -37.59 -18.99
N HIS A 249 16.95 -37.30 -18.16
CA HIS A 249 17.08 -37.26 -16.69
C HIS A 249 16.91 -38.63 -16.03
N ASN A 250 16.56 -39.68 -16.77
CA ASN A 250 16.53 -41.06 -16.29
C ASN A 250 17.93 -41.70 -16.22
N SER A 251 18.85 -41.03 -15.52
CA SER A 251 20.24 -41.45 -15.33
C SER A 251 20.54 -41.80 -13.86
N PHE A 252 19.56 -42.38 -13.16
CA PHE A 252 19.63 -42.73 -11.74
C PHE A 252 20.78 -43.69 -11.39
N LEU A 253 21.17 -44.58 -12.29
CA LEU A 253 22.38 -45.42 -12.14
C LEU A 253 23.63 -44.58 -11.89
N LYS A 254 23.78 -43.45 -12.60
CA LYS A 254 24.91 -42.52 -12.43
C LYS A 254 24.80 -41.69 -11.15
N GLN A 255 23.63 -41.65 -10.54
CA GLN A 255 23.34 -40.92 -9.30
C GLN A 255 23.39 -41.82 -8.05
N GLY A 256 23.86 -43.07 -8.18
CA GLY A 256 24.03 -44.00 -7.05
C GLY A 256 22.83 -44.90 -6.74
N PHE A 257 21.80 -44.92 -7.60
CA PHE A 257 20.69 -45.88 -7.48
C PHE A 257 21.02 -47.21 -8.16
N SER A 258 20.32 -48.27 -7.75
CA SER A 258 20.50 -49.63 -8.28
C SER A 258 20.08 -49.79 -9.74
N GLU A 259 19.13 -49.00 -10.22
CA GLU A 259 18.60 -49.09 -11.58
C GLU A 259 17.88 -47.79 -12.02
N ASN A 260 17.89 -47.57 -13.34
CA ASN A 260 17.08 -46.53 -13.98
C ASN A 260 15.59 -46.90 -13.98
N LEU A 261 14.71 -45.92 -14.11
CA LEU A 261 13.28 -46.18 -14.24
C LEU A 261 12.96 -46.82 -15.60
N PRO A 262 12.02 -47.78 -15.64
CA PRO A 262 11.58 -48.37 -16.90
C PRO A 262 10.81 -47.34 -17.73
N LEU A 263 10.84 -47.49 -19.05
CA LEU A 263 10.23 -46.52 -19.98
C LEU A 263 8.72 -46.33 -19.76
N SER A 264 8.03 -47.38 -19.33
CA SER A 264 6.60 -47.32 -18.97
C SER A 264 6.35 -46.33 -17.82
N SER A 265 7.20 -46.34 -16.80
CA SER A 265 7.13 -45.45 -15.64
C SER A 265 7.42 -43.99 -16.02
N ILE A 266 8.39 -43.78 -16.91
CA ILE A 266 8.71 -42.45 -17.45
C ILE A 266 7.48 -41.89 -18.18
N ARG A 267 6.94 -42.66 -19.14
CA ARG A 267 5.75 -42.27 -19.92
C ARG A 267 4.55 -41.96 -19.04
N ALA A 268 4.32 -42.76 -17.99
CA ALA A 268 3.25 -42.50 -17.02
C ALA A 268 3.43 -41.17 -16.29
N THR A 269 4.66 -40.89 -15.85
CA THR A 269 5.03 -39.63 -15.16
C THR A 269 4.87 -38.42 -16.08
N VAL A 270 5.37 -38.53 -17.32
CA VAL A 270 5.23 -37.49 -18.37
C VAL A 270 3.76 -37.21 -18.67
N LYS A 271 2.94 -38.26 -18.85
CA LYS A 271 1.51 -38.12 -19.11
C LYS A 271 0.78 -37.42 -17.96
N SER A 272 1.11 -37.75 -16.72
CA SER A 272 0.52 -37.14 -15.53
C SER A 272 0.88 -35.66 -15.41
N VAL A 273 2.19 -35.35 -15.46
CA VAL A 273 2.69 -33.97 -15.34
C VAL A 273 2.20 -33.12 -16.52
N GLY A 274 2.32 -33.65 -17.74
CA GLY A 274 1.98 -32.92 -18.96
C GLY A 274 0.51 -32.53 -19.02
N ARG A 275 -0.42 -33.47 -18.78
CA ARG A 275 -1.86 -33.16 -18.76
C ARG A 275 -2.22 -32.15 -17.69
N TRP A 276 -1.78 -32.40 -16.45
CA TRP A 276 -2.11 -31.48 -15.36
C TRP A 276 -1.55 -30.08 -15.62
N THR A 277 -0.30 -29.99 -16.10
CA THR A 277 0.33 -28.70 -16.39
C THR A 277 -0.38 -27.99 -17.53
N TRP A 278 -0.73 -28.69 -18.61
CA TRP A 278 -1.41 -28.09 -19.74
C TRP A 278 -2.84 -27.63 -19.44
N ASP A 279 -3.57 -28.33 -18.58
CA ASP A 279 -4.99 -28.02 -18.31
C ASP A 279 -5.18 -27.13 -17.07
N ARG A 280 -4.32 -27.25 -16.06
CA ARG A 280 -4.54 -26.66 -14.72
C ARG A 280 -3.49 -25.63 -14.30
N TYR A 281 -2.28 -25.68 -14.86
CA TYR A 281 -1.25 -24.73 -14.45
C TYR A 281 -1.45 -23.36 -15.11
N THR A 282 -1.61 -22.34 -14.28
CA THR A 282 -1.78 -20.94 -14.68
C THR A 282 -0.64 -20.04 -14.18
N GLY A 283 0.43 -20.65 -13.65
CA GLY A 283 1.58 -19.90 -13.14
C GLY A 283 2.25 -19.14 -14.28
N ASP A 284 2.30 -17.82 -14.16
CA ASP A 284 2.98 -16.96 -15.10
C ASP A 284 4.37 -16.58 -14.56
N ARG A 285 5.38 -16.55 -15.43
CA ARG A 285 6.68 -15.94 -15.11
C ARG A 285 6.60 -14.41 -15.12
N ARG A 286 5.45 -13.82 -15.47
CA ARG A 286 5.16 -12.39 -15.23
C ARG A 286 5.08 -12.13 -13.74
N CYS A 287 6.26 -12.05 -13.11
CA CYS A 287 6.40 -11.33 -11.86
C CYS A 287 5.84 -9.91 -12.08
N HIS A 288 5.06 -9.40 -11.13
CA HIS A 288 4.67 -8.00 -11.13
C HIS A 288 5.97 -7.17 -11.03
N ARG A 289 6.52 -6.71 -12.15
CA ARG A 289 7.78 -5.95 -12.23
C ARG A 289 7.62 -4.47 -11.81
N GLY A 290 6.62 -4.21 -10.97
CA GLY A 290 6.21 -2.86 -10.59
C GLY A 290 5.70 -2.03 -11.77
N ALA A 291 5.28 -0.80 -11.47
CA ALA A 291 4.69 0.12 -12.45
C ALA A 291 5.66 0.53 -13.58
N MET A 292 6.97 0.30 -13.43
CA MET A 292 8.00 0.67 -14.42
C MET A 292 8.48 -0.53 -15.25
N GLN A 293 8.06 -1.75 -14.93
CA GLN A 293 8.50 -2.98 -15.62
C GLN A 293 10.02 -3.08 -15.79
N LEU A 294 10.80 -2.63 -14.79
CA LEU A 294 12.26 -2.56 -14.86
C LEU A 294 12.89 -3.94 -15.08
N ASP A 295 14.01 -3.97 -15.79
CA ASP A 295 14.72 -5.21 -16.08
C ASP A 295 15.25 -5.88 -14.81
N GLY A 296 15.11 -7.20 -14.71
CA GLY A 296 15.55 -7.99 -13.57
C GLY A 296 17.07 -8.18 -13.48
N SER A 297 17.81 -7.83 -14.54
CA SER A 297 19.29 -7.83 -14.54
C SER A 297 19.89 -6.68 -13.72
N LEU A 298 19.13 -5.59 -13.53
CA LEU A 298 19.56 -4.44 -12.74
C LEU A 298 19.60 -4.80 -11.25
N SER A 299 20.59 -4.23 -10.55
CA SER A 299 20.67 -4.39 -9.10
C SER A 299 19.40 -3.86 -8.44
N LEU A 300 19.06 -4.42 -7.27
CA LEU A 300 17.88 -3.98 -6.54
C LEU A 300 17.97 -2.48 -6.18
N THR A 301 19.15 -2.02 -5.77
CA THR A 301 19.43 -0.61 -5.44
C THR A 301 19.17 0.31 -6.62
N GLU A 302 19.59 -0.07 -7.83
CA GLU A 302 19.32 0.72 -9.04
C GLU A 302 17.83 0.74 -9.38
N ARG A 303 17.14 -0.41 -9.27
CA ARG A 303 15.70 -0.48 -9.50
C ARG A 303 14.91 0.38 -8.51
N GLN A 304 15.28 0.34 -7.24
CA GLN A 304 14.70 1.16 -6.17
C GLN A 304 14.96 2.65 -6.43
N SER A 305 16.19 3.03 -6.79
CA SER A 305 16.54 4.42 -7.14
C SER A 305 15.71 4.96 -8.31
N LEU A 306 15.58 4.18 -9.39
CA LEU A 306 14.76 4.54 -10.55
C LEU A 306 13.26 4.67 -10.20
N ALA A 307 12.74 3.74 -9.39
CA ALA A 307 11.36 3.75 -8.93
C ALA A 307 11.07 4.93 -7.98
N ALA A 308 11.99 5.22 -7.05
CA ALA A 308 11.90 6.33 -6.13
C ALA A 308 11.93 7.67 -6.88
N ARG A 309 12.83 7.84 -7.85
CA ARG A 309 12.90 9.05 -8.70
C ARG A 309 11.58 9.29 -9.42
N ARG A 310 11.01 8.27 -10.06
CA ARG A 310 9.70 8.39 -10.73
C ARG A 310 8.60 8.79 -9.74
N THR A 311 8.52 8.12 -8.60
CA THR A 311 7.49 8.39 -7.59
C THR A 311 7.63 9.79 -7.00
N HIS A 312 8.87 10.25 -6.76
CA HIS A 312 9.17 11.60 -6.32
C HIS A 312 8.75 12.65 -7.35
N GLU A 313 9.08 12.45 -8.63
CA GLU A 313 8.66 13.33 -9.73
C GLU A 313 7.13 13.43 -9.84
N LEU A 314 6.42 12.31 -9.75
CA LEU A 314 4.96 12.28 -9.79
C LEU A 314 4.36 13.02 -8.59
N ARG A 315 4.88 12.80 -7.38
CA ARG A 315 4.46 13.53 -6.16
C ARG A 315 4.73 15.03 -6.26
N HIS A 316 5.89 15.41 -6.78
CA HIS A 316 6.24 16.80 -7.04
C HIS A 316 5.22 17.45 -7.98
N LYS A 317 4.99 16.85 -9.16
CA LYS A 317 4.02 17.36 -10.14
C LYS A 317 2.60 17.46 -9.57
N ALA A 318 2.15 16.46 -8.82
CA ALA A 318 0.84 16.48 -8.18
C ALA A 318 0.72 17.60 -7.13
N THR A 319 1.76 17.80 -6.33
CA THR A 319 1.82 18.88 -5.32
C THR A 319 1.81 20.25 -5.98
N GLU A 320 2.62 20.44 -7.03
CA GLU A 320 2.64 21.68 -7.79
C GLU A 320 1.26 22.00 -8.40
N SER A 321 0.60 21.02 -9.01
CA SER A 321 -0.74 21.19 -9.59
C SER A 321 -1.78 21.63 -8.55
N LYS A 322 -1.74 21.08 -7.33
CA LYS A 322 -2.63 21.51 -6.24
C LYS A 322 -2.36 22.93 -5.79
N ILE A 323 -1.08 23.29 -5.62
CA ILE A 323 -0.71 24.65 -5.23
C ILE A 323 -1.13 25.64 -6.32
N ARG A 324 -0.90 25.33 -7.60
CA ARG A 324 -1.37 26.15 -8.73
C ARG A 324 -2.89 26.30 -8.73
N ALA A 325 -3.64 25.22 -8.51
CA ALA A 325 -5.10 25.26 -8.45
C ALA A 325 -5.61 26.11 -7.28
N ALA A 326 -5.03 25.95 -6.09
CA ALA A 326 -5.38 26.75 -4.91
C ALA A 326 -5.08 28.25 -5.10
N CYS A 327 -3.94 28.59 -5.73
CA CYS A 327 -3.62 29.98 -6.06
C CYS A 327 -4.65 30.60 -7.02
N ARG A 328 -5.02 29.90 -8.10
CA ARG A 328 -6.04 30.38 -9.05
C ARG A 328 -7.39 30.60 -8.36
N GLN A 329 -7.81 29.65 -7.53
CA GLN A 329 -9.06 29.76 -6.79
C GLN A 329 -9.07 30.95 -5.81
N LEU A 330 -7.94 31.29 -5.18
CA LEU A 330 -7.84 32.48 -4.34
C LEU A 330 -7.88 33.78 -5.15
N GLN A 331 -7.26 33.80 -6.33
CA GLN A 331 -7.31 34.93 -7.26
C GLN A 331 -8.75 35.17 -7.75
N ASP A 332 -9.47 34.12 -8.14
CA ASP A 332 -10.87 34.20 -8.56
C ASP A 332 -11.79 34.73 -7.45
N GLN A 333 -11.44 34.46 -6.18
CA GLN A 333 -12.15 34.99 -5.00
C GLN A 333 -11.69 36.41 -4.59
N GLY A 334 -10.73 37.01 -5.29
CA GLY A 334 -10.16 38.32 -4.93
C GLY A 334 -9.40 38.33 -3.60
N LYS A 335 -8.97 37.15 -3.10
CA LYS A 335 -8.25 37.02 -1.83
C LYS A 335 -6.74 37.07 -2.05
N ALA A 336 -6.02 37.63 -1.09
CA ALA A 336 -4.56 37.67 -1.12
C ALA A 336 -3.95 36.25 -1.08
N LEU A 337 -2.88 36.05 -1.86
CA LEU A 337 -2.11 34.81 -1.91
C LEU A 337 -1.24 34.63 -0.65
N VAL A 338 -1.88 34.36 0.48
CA VAL A 338 -1.21 34.09 1.75
C VAL A 338 -0.86 32.61 1.85
N ARG A 339 0.36 32.29 2.31
CA ARG A 339 0.87 30.91 2.42
C ARG A 339 -0.05 29.98 3.22
N SER A 340 -0.64 30.47 4.32
CA SER A 340 -1.57 29.70 5.15
C SER A 340 -2.89 29.40 4.43
N ALA A 341 -3.43 30.35 3.68
CA ALA A 341 -4.66 30.17 2.91
C ALA A 341 -4.48 29.16 1.76
N ILE A 342 -3.33 29.23 1.08
CA ILE A 342 -2.96 28.29 0.01
C ILE A 342 -2.77 26.88 0.57
N ALA A 343 -2.06 26.76 1.70
CA ALA A 343 -1.86 25.50 2.40
C ALA A 343 -3.21 24.83 2.75
N ALA A 344 -4.14 25.59 3.34
CA ALA A 344 -5.46 25.10 3.70
C ALA A 344 -6.27 24.62 2.47
N LEU A 345 -6.27 25.38 1.38
CA LEU A 345 -7.01 25.02 0.16
C LEU A 345 -6.37 23.87 -0.63
N ALA A 346 -5.04 23.81 -0.69
CA ALA A 346 -4.32 22.75 -1.39
C ALA A 346 -4.21 21.45 -0.58
N GLY A 347 -4.58 21.46 0.71
CA GLY A 347 -4.44 20.34 1.64
C GLY A 347 -2.99 20.06 2.07
N VAL A 348 -2.04 20.96 1.81
CA VAL A 348 -0.62 20.75 2.13
C VAL A 348 -0.16 21.65 3.26
N SER A 349 0.98 21.34 3.89
CA SER A 349 1.51 22.15 4.99
C SER A 349 2.03 23.52 4.49
N ALA A 350 2.03 24.52 5.37
CA ALA A 350 2.58 25.85 5.05
C ALA A 350 4.09 25.81 4.73
N SER A 351 4.84 24.86 5.31
CA SER A 351 6.26 24.65 4.99
C SER A 351 6.44 24.01 3.61
N THR A 352 5.52 23.14 3.18
CA THR A 352 5.46 22.63 1.81
C THR A 352 5.23 23.78 0.84
N VAL A 353 4.24 24.64 1.07
CA VAL A 353 3.98 25.81 0.21
C VAL A 353 5.21 26.73 0.11
N ALA A 354 5.94 26.92 1.22
CA ALA A 354 7.17 27.71 1.21
C ALA A 354 8.26 27.11 0.31
N ARG A 355 8.37 25.79 0.23
CA ARG A 355 9.32 25.08 -0.66
C ARG A 355 8.98 25.28 -2.14
N TYR A 356 7.70 25.44 -2.46
CA TYR A 356 7.20 25.73 -3.82
C TYR A 356 6.97 27.22 -4.06
N ALA A 357 7.76 28.11 -3.44
CA ALA A 357 7.60 29.56 -3.59
C ALA A 357 7.71 30.06 -5.05
N HIS A 358 8.37 29.31 -5.93
CA HIS A 358 8.44 29.62 -7.36
C HIS A 358 7.07 29.60 -8.06
N ILE A 359 6.11 28.81 -7.56
CA ILE A 359 4.75 28.79 -8.11
C ILE A 359 4.03 30.11 -7.81
N LEU A 360 4.27 30.70 -6.63
CA LEU A 360 3.68 31.98 -6.26
C LEU A 360 4.18 33.10 -7.19
N SER A 361 5.48 33.10 -7.50
CA SER A 361 6.04 34.06 -8.44
C SER A 361 5.59 33.82 -9.88
N GLU A 362 5.40 32.56 -10.29
CA GLU A 362 4.80 32.19 -11.58
C GLU A 362 3.37 32.71 -11.72
N VAL A 363 2.52 32.48 -10.70
CA VAL A 363 1.09 32.83 -10.73
C VAL A 363 0.83 34.33 -10.52
N THR A 364 1.76 35.05 -9.89
CA THR A 364 1.68 36.52 -9.71
C THR A 364 2.18 37.27 -10.95
N LYS A 365 3.05 36.65 -11.76
CA LYS A 365 3.46 37.21 -13.04
C LYS A 365 2.28 37.06 -14.02
N PRO A 366 1.71 38.15 -14.56
CA PRO A 366 0.75 38.02 -15.63
C PRO A 366 1.47 37.38 -16.81
N ALA A 367 1.11 36.13 -17.14
CA ALA A 367 1.49 35.57 -18.42
C ALA A 367 0.80 36.43 -19.47
N THR A 368 1.58 37.22 -20.21
CA THR A 368 1.12 37.93 -21.40
C THR A 368 0.73 36.86 -22.41
N VAL A 369 -0.50 36.36 -22.32
CA VAL A 369 -1.09 35.50 -23.34
C VAL A 369 -1.32 36.41 -24.53
N SER A 370 -0.36 36.45 -25.45
CA SER A 370 -0.55 37.00 -26.77
C SER A 370 -1.61 36.15 -27.47
N VAL A 371 -2.86 36.54 -27.33
CA VAL A 371 -3.95 36.06 -28.18
C VAL A 371 -3.58 36.47 -29.60
N LEU A 372 -3.07 35.52 -30.38
CA LEU A 372 -2.92 35.69 -31.81
C LEU A 372 -4.31 35.90 -32.39
N LYS A 373 -4.61 37.17 -32.68
CA LYS A 373 -5.79 37.61 -33.40
C LYS A 373 -5.65 37.06 -34.81
N VAL A 374 -6.38 35.98 -35.12
CA VAL A 374 -6.55 35.52 -36.51
C VAL A 374 -7.42 36.58 -37.17
N SER A 375 -6.78 37.50 -37.88
CA SER A 375 -7.46 38.43 -38.78
C SER A 375 -7.91 37.64 -40.00
N ALA A 376 -9.22 37.61 -40.21
CA ALA A 376 -9.81 37.25 -41.47
C ALA A 376 -9.43 38.33 -42.50
N ASP A 377 -8.56 38.02 -43.44
CA ASP A 377 -8.65 38.58 -44.79
C ASP A 377 -7.79 37.81 -45.81
N ALA A 378 -8.29 37.85 -47.05
CA ALA A 378 -7.72 37.35 -48.30
C ALA A 378 -7.83 35.83 -48.60
N MET A 379 -9.03 35.44 -49.02
CA MET A 379 -9.24 34.36 -50.00
C MET A 379 -8.75 34.82 -51.39
N PRO A 380 -7.91 34.06 -52.12
CA PRO A 380 -7.84 34.18 -53.56
C PRO A 380 -8.86 33.24 -54.21
N THR A 381 -9.79 33.84 -54.95
CA THR A 381 -10.68 33.17 -55.90
C THR A 381 -9.91 32.46 -57.01
N VAL A 382 -10.19 31.18 -57.24
CA VAL A 382 -9.91 30.49 -58.53
C VAL A 382 -11.14 29.66 -58.93
N THR A 383 -11.49 29.80 -60.19
CA THR A 383 -12.67 29.37 -60.96
C THR A 383 -12.84 27.84 -61.09
N PRO A 384 -14.05 27.33 -61.39
CA PRO A 384 -14.31 25.90 -61.55
C PRO A 384 -14.10 25.44 -63.00
N GLY A 385 -13.46 24.29 -63.19
CA GLY A 385 -13.33 23.65 -64.50
C GLY A 385 -12.62 22.29 -64.47
N ASP A 386 -13.41 21.26 -64.74
CA ASP A 386 -13.12 19.96 -65.37
C ASP A 386 -12.25 18.85 -64.71
N GLN A 387 -13.00 17.77 -64.47
CA GLN A 387 -12.72 16.34 -64.32
C GLN A 387 -11.36 15.78 -64.78
N ALA A 388 -10.73 14.97 -63.92
CA ALA A 388 -10.31 13.58 -64.24
C ALA A 388 -9.77 12.86 -62.99
N ALA A 389 -10.34 11.70 -62.65
CA ALA A 389 -9.76 10.71 -61.73
C ALA A 389 -8.66 9.90 -62.46
N PRO A 390 -7.71 9.23 -61.76
CA PRO A 390 -8.03 7.93 -61.17
C PRO A 390 -7.33 7.56 -59.84
N ARG A 391 -8.10 6.81 -59.03
CA ARG A 391 -7.78 5.64 -58.17
C ARG A 391 -6.33 5.40 -57.74
N GLU A 392 -6.11 5.39 -56.42
CA GLU A 392 -5.50 4.25 -55.72
C GLU A 392 -5.98 4.19 -54.25
N ALA A 393 -6.30 2.97 -53.82
CA ALA A 393 -7.05 2.67 -52.61
C ALA A 393 -6.13 2.50 -51.39
N VAL A 394 -6.34 3.29 -50.34
CA VAL A 394 -5.76 3.04 -49.01
C VAL A 394 -6.83 2.43 -48.12
N GLN A 395 -6.55 1.22 -47.68
CA GLN A 395 -7.43 0.35 -46.92
C GLN A 395 -7.50 0.79 -45.45
N CYS A 396 -8.74 0.87 -44.96
CA CYS A 396 -9.17 1.18 -43.62
C CYS A 396 -8.66 0.15 -42.59
N LEU A 397 -7.96 0.61 -41.54
CA LEU A 397 -7.81 -0.12 -40.29
C LEU A 397 -8.62 0.58 -39.20
N LYS A 398 -9.72 -0.09 -38.81
CA LYS A 398 -10.56 0.20 -37.65
C LYS A 398 -9.70 0.27 -36.38
N LYS A 399 -9.61 1.46 -35.76
CA LYS A 399 -9.25 1.58 -34.34
C LYS A 399 -10.45 1.19 -33.50
N GLN A 400 -10.44 -0.02 -32.96
CA GLN A 400 -11.27 -0.36 -31.80
C GLN A 400 -10.70 0.36 -30.57
N ALA A 401 -11.55 1.17 -29.96
CA ALA A 401 -11.30 1.80 -28.67
C ALA A 401 -11.21 0.71 -27.59
N LEU A 402 -10.05 0.59 -26.96
CA LEU A 402 -9.92 -0.01 -25.64
C LEU A 402 -9.77 1.12 -24.63
N THR A 403 -10.71 1.16 -23.72
CA THR A 403 -10.83 2.09 -22.60
C THR A 403 -9.76 1.78 -21.55
N ASP A 404 -8.72 2.62 -21.50
CA ASP A 404 -7.85 2.70 -20.33
C ASP A 404 -8.66 3.25 -19.15
N ARG A 405 -9.10 2.36 -18.25
CA ARG A 405 -9.49 2.73 -16.88
C ARG A 405 -8.20 3.02 -16.10
N ALA A 406 -7.62 4.19 -16.33
CA ALA A 406 -6.67 4.77 -15.40
C ALA A 406 -7.43 5.23 -14.15
N GLN A 407 -7.48 4.40 -13.10
CA GLN A 407 -7.81 4.87 -11.75
C GLN A 407 -6.65 5.76 -11.29
N GLY A 408 -6.80 7.07 -11.50
CA GLY A 408 -5.93 8.07 -10.89
C GLY A 408 -6.12 8.03 -9.38
N VAL A 409 -5.13 7.49 -8.64
CA VAL A 409 -5.09 7.60 -7.18
C VAL A 409 -4.88 9.09 -6.85
N SER A 410 -5.89 9.72 -6.25
CA SER A 410 -5.80 11.09 -5.75
C SER A 410 -4.95 11.10 -4.48
N TYR A 411 -3.67 11.45 -4.61
CA TYR A 411 -2.76 11.61 -3.47
C TYR A 411 -3.04 12.91 -2.72
N ALA A 412 -4.23 13.07 -2.13
CA ALA A 412 -4.55 14.18 -1.24
C ALA A 412 -3.82 13.99 0.10
N VAL A 413 -2.66 14.62 0.27
CA VAL A 413 -2.04 14.76 1.59
C VAL A 413 -2.99 15.63 2.43
N HIS A 414 -3.19 15.28 3.69
CA HIS A 414 -4.00 16.03 4.62
C HIS A 414 -3.36 15.97 6.01
N GLN A 415 -3.29 17.12 6.68
CA GLN A 415 -2.67 17.24 7.98
C GLN A 415 -3.74 17.57 9.02
N ILE A 416 -3.78 16.78 10.10
CA ILE A 416 -4.60 17.05 11.27
C ILE A 416 -3.66 17.65 12.34
N PRO A 417 -3.77 18.96 12.61
CA PRO A 417 -2.91 19.62 13.58
C PRO A 417 -3.29 19.23 15.02
N ALA A 418 -2.28 19.12 15.86
CA ALA A 418 -2.43 18.96 17.30
C ALA A 418 -2.84 20.28 17.98
N VAL A 419 -3.73 20.22 18.99
CA VAL A 419 -4.21 21.39 19.75
C VAL A 419 -3.06 21.98 20.61
N PRO A 420 -2.94 23.32 20.76
CA PRO A 420 -1.97 23.92 21.69
C PRO A 420 -2.45 23.87 23.16
N GLN A 421 -1.73 23.10 24.00
CA GLN A 421 -1.69 23.07 25.49
C GLN A 421 -2.88 22.54 26.35
N GLY A 422 -2.50 21.74 27.38
CA GLY A 422 -3.23 21.24 28.58
C GLY A 422 -2.27 20.35 29.43
N PRO A 423 -2.40 20.22 30.78
CA PRO A 423 -1.30 20.28 31.76
C PRO A 423 -0.29 19.12 31.75
N GLN A 424 0.88 19.41 32.33
CA GLN A 424 2.04 18.52 32.41
C GLN A 424 1.74 17.26 33.25
N ALA A 425 2.21 16.10 32.78
CA ALA A 425 2.33 14.92 33.63
C ALA A 425 3.41 15.20 34.68
N GLY A 426 3.02 15.15 35.95
CA GLY A 426 3.90 15.36 37.10
C GLY A 426 5.06 14.38 37.11
N GLU A 427 6.16 14.85 37.65
CA GLU A 427 7.37 14.07 37.93
C GLU A 427 7.03 12.81 38.74
N SER A 428 7.72 11.72 38.39
CA SER A 428 7.73 10.47 39.14
C SER A 428 8.20 10.73 40.57
N LEU A 429 7.29 10.61 41.54
CA LEU A 429 7.64 10.46 42.94
C LEU A 429 8.38 9.13 43.11
N THR A 430 9.68 9.23 43.34
CA THR A 430 10.50 8.18 43.94
C THR A 430 9.96 7.93 45.36
N THR A 431 9.29 6.80 45.57
CA THR A 431 9.16 6.23 46.92
C THR A 431 10.39 5.38 47.19
N GLU A 432 11.26 5.92 48.04
CA GLU A 432 12.25 5.15 48.78
C GLU A 432 11.50 4.12 49.64
N HIS A 433 11.88 2.85 49.49
CA HIS A 433 11.51 1.80 50.44
C HIS A 433 12.55 1.84 51.57
N GLU A 434 12.14 2.30 52.75
CA GLU A 434 12.83 1.98 54.01
C GLU A 434 12.47 0.55 54.43
N ASP A 435 13.49 -0.26 54.60
CA ASP A 435 13.41 -1.59 55.20
C ASP A 435 13.06 -1.49 56.68
N GLY A 436 12.11 -2.33 57.11
CA GLY A 436 11.67 -2.44 58.49
C GLY A 436 11.13 -3.83 58.82
N SER A 437 12.05 -4.78 59.06
CA SER A 437 12.01 -5.98 59.94
C SER A 437 12.58 -7.22 59.28
#